data_AF-A0A226MCC9-F1
#
_entry.id   AF-A0A226MCC9-F1
#
_cell.length_a   1.000
_cell.length_b   1.000
_cell.length_c   1.000
_cell.angle_alpha   90.00
_cell.angle_beta   90.00
_cell.angle_gamma   90.00
#
_symmetry.space_group_name_H-M   'P 1'
#
loop_
_entity.id
_entity.type
_entity.pdbx_description
1 polymer ?
#
loop_
_entity_poly.entity_id
_entity_poly.type
_entity_poly.pdbx_seq_one_letter_code
_entity_poly.pdbx_strand_id
1 'polypeptide(L)'
;MPARGIKRLNKFCIQYMPGKQKMIKEVQDSVRLLRRVGKECIDKRREAIQSEKEMPTDILTQILKGDALEETRDDENILDNFITFFVAGHETTANQLSFTVMALSQHPEIMERVQAEVDEVLGSKRDIEYEDLGKLKYLSQMEAKVVMAKLLQRFEFQLVPGQSFKLLGTAALRPLDGVM
;
A
#
# COMPACT_ATOMS: atom_id res chain seq x y z
N MET A 1 -8.93 -1.42 -38.03
CA MET A 1 -8.39 -0.04 -38.01
C MET A 1 -8.34 0.45 -36.57
N PRO A 2 -7.17 0.60 -35.92
CA PRO A 2 -7.13 0.99 -34.51
C PRO A 2 -7.10 2.51 -34.37
N ALA A 3 -7.93 3.03 -33.47
CA ALA A 3 -8.02 4.44 -33.08
C ALA A 3 -6.69 4.93 -32.47
N ARG A 4 -5.80 5.44 -33.33
CA ARG A 4 -4.62 6.21 -32.95
C ARG A 4 -5.04 7.68 -32.75
N GLY A 5 -5.42 8.07 -31.53
CA GLY A 5 -5.81 9.48 -31.30
C GLY A 5 -5.60 10.02 -29.89
N ILE A 6 -5.71 9.20 -28.84
CA ILE A 6 -5.85 9.72 -27.47
C ILE A 6 -4.68 9.28 -26.56
N LYS A 7 -3.44 9.54 -26.97
CA LYS A 7 -2.27 9.35 -26.07
C LYS A 7 -1.22 10.47 -26.12
N ARG A 8 -1.41 11.55 -26.90
CA ARG A 8 -0.44 12.66 -27.03
C ARG A 8 -0.86 14.01 -26.45
N LEU A 9 -2.01 14.09 -25.78
CA LEU A 9 -2.56 15.35 -25.25
C LEU A 9 -2.20 15.66 -23.78
N ASN A 10 -1.31 14.90 -23.15
CA ASN A 10 -1.41 14.69 -21.70
C ASN A 10 -0.39 15.39 -20.78
N LYS A 11 0.35 16.41 -21.24
CA LYS A 11 1.21 17.21 -20.34
C LYS A 11 1.19 18.70 -20.67
N PHE A 12 1.33 19.03 -21.95
CA PHE A 12 1.31 20.41 -22.44
C PHE A 12 -0.04 21.10 -22.17
N CYS A 13 -1.17 20.48 -22.52
CA CYS A 13 -2.47 21.12 -22.34
C CYS A 13 -2.87 21.29 -20.87
N ILE A 14 -2.48 20.39 -19.97
CA ILE A 14 -2.76 20.54 -18.54
C ILE A 14 -1.98 21.72 -17.95
N GLN A 15 -0.69 21.85 -18.29
CA GLN A 15 0.18 22.90 -17.76
C GLN A 15 -0.23 24.33 -18.16
N TYR A 16 -0.81 24.48 -19.35
CA TYR A 16 -1.22 25.79 -19.90
C TYR A 16 -2.74 26.05 -19.84
N MET A 17 -3.51 25.21 -19.13
CA MET A 17 -4.94 25.48 -18.92
C MET A 17 -5.12 26.60 -17.89
N PRO A 18 -5.72 27.76 -18.26
CA PRO A 18 -5.80 28.92 -17.38
C PRO A 18 -6.59 28.67 -16.08
N GLY A 19 -7.54 27.73 -16.06
CA GLY A 19 -8.30 27.34 -14.86
C GLY A 19 -7.60 26.35 -13.91
N LYS A 20 -6.45 25.78 -14.29
CA LYS A 20 -5.76 24.73 -13.49
C LYS A 20 -4.45 25.20 -12.84
N GLN A 21 -4.05 26.45 -13.06
CA GLN A 21 -2.78 26.99 -12.55
C GLN A 21 -2.68 26.95 -11.02
N LYS A 22 -3.79 27.23 -10.31
CA LYS A 22 -3.84 27.12 -8.84
C LYS A 22 -3.54 25.69 -8.38
N MET A 23 -4.23 24.71 -8.94
CA MET A 23 -4.02 23.28 -8.63
C MET A 23 -2.59 22.83 -8.97
N ILE A 24 -2.03 23.26 -10.11
CA ILE A 24 -0.65 22.93 -10.47
C ILE A 24 0.32 23.50 -9.43
N LYS A 25 0.13 24.74 -9.01
CA LYS A 25 0.95 25.37 -7.99
C LYS A 25 0.86 24.63 -6.65
N GLU A 26 -0.36 24.29 -6.21
CA GLU A 26 -0.59 23.53 -4.98
C GLU A 26 0.08 22.16 -5.02
N VAL A 27 -0.06 21.40 -6.12
CA VAL A 27 0.62 20.10 -6.27
C VAL A 27 2.14 20.26 -6.22
N GLN A 28 2.69 21.27 -6.89
CA GLN A 28 4.13 21.55 -6.83
C GLN A 28 4.59 21.95 -5.42
N ASP A 29 3.79 22.74 -4.70
CA ASP A 29 4.06 23.10 -3.30
C ASP A 29 4.02 21.87 -2.38
N SER A 30 3.06 20.97 -2.57
CA SER A 30 2.98 19.69 -1.84
C SER A 30 4.17 18.78 -2.12
N VAL A 31 4.58 18.65 -3.39
CA VAL A 31 5.78 17.85 -3.75
C VAL A 31 7.04 18.45 -3.13
N ARG A 32 7.19 19.79 -3.16
CA ARG A 32 8.31 20.48 -2.51
C ARG A 32 8.31 20.27 -1.00
N LEU A 33 7.15 20.34 -0.36
CA LEU A 33 7.01 20.08 1.07
C LEU A 33 7.41 18.65 1.41
N LEU A 34 6.91 17.67 0.66
CA LEU A 34 7.23 16.26 0.87
C LEU A 34 8.73 15.99 0.72
N ARG A 35 9.36 16.54 -0.32
CA ARG A 35 10.82 16.47 -0.52
C ARG A 35 11.60 17.10 0.63
N ARG A 36 11.15 18.26 1.12
CA ARG A 36 11.80 18.94 2.25
C ARG A 36 11.74 18.11 3.53
N VAL A 37 10.55 17.61 3.88
CA VAL A 37 10.37 16.77 5.07
C VAL A 37 11.17 15.48 4.96
N GLY A 38 11.17 14.84 3.78
CA GLY A 38 11.98 13.66 3.53
C GLY A 38 13.48 13.91 3.74
N LYS A 39 13.99 15.03 3.23
CA LYS A 39 15.37 15.46 3.47
C LYS A 39 15.67 15.68 4.95
N GLU A 40 14.80 16.38 5.68
CA GLU A 40 14.95 16.58 7.13
C GLU A 40 14.99 15.25 7.90
N CYS A 41 14.17 14.26 7.52
CA CYS A 41 14.20 12.92 8.11
C CYS A 41 15.50 12.17 7.81
N ILE A 42 15.99 12.27 6.57
CA ILE A 42 17.25 11.66 6.14
C ILE A 42 18.43 12.28 6.89
N ASP A 43 18.47 13.61 6.99
CA ASP A 43 19.55 14.35 7.66
C ASP A 43 19.60 14.00 9.16
N LYS A 44 18.44 14.01 9.85
CA LYS A 44 18.34 13.55 11.25
C LYS A 44 18.84 12.11 11.43
N ARG A 45 18.56 11.23 10.46
CA ARG A 45 19.05 9.85 10.51
C ARG A 45 20.57 9.79 10.31
N ARG A 46 21.13 10.58 9.39
CA ARG A 46 22.58 10.66 9.15
C ARG A 46 23.31 11.15 10.39
N GLU A 47 22.80 12.20 11.04
CA GLU A 47 23.35 12.71 12.30
C GLU A 47 23.33 11.67 13.42
N ALA A 48 22.24 10.92 13.54
CA ALA A 48 22.13 9.86 14.54
C ALA A 48 23.10 8.69 14.28
N ILE A 49 23.35 8.35 13.01
CA ILE A 49 24.36 7.35 12.63
C ILE A 49 25.78 7.85 12.92
N GLN A 50 26.08 9.12 12.62
CA GLN A 50 27.40 9.71 12.87
C GLN A 50 27.71 9.86 14.35
N SER A 51 26.70 10.10 15.19
CA SER A 51 26.84 10.18 16.65
C SER A 51 26.90 8.81 17.34
N GLU A 52 27.05 7.72 16.58
CA GLU A 52 27.08 6.32 17.06
C GLU A 52 25.91 5.98 17.98
N LYS A 53 24.77 6.67 17.79
CA LYS A 53 23.58 6.42 18.58
C LYS A 53 23.02 5.05 18.19
N GLU A 54 22.80 4.19 19.17
CA GLU A 54 22.16 2.91 18.92
C GLU A 54 20.74 3.15 18.38
N MET A 55 20.48 2.66 17.17
CA MET A 55 19.20 2.82 16.49
C MET A 55 18.73 1.48 15.94
N PRO A 56 17.42 1.15 16.10
CA PRO A 56 16.83 0.02 15.41
C PRO A 56 17.03 0.10 13.90
N THR A 57 17.25 -1.04 13.27
CA THR A 57 17.27 -1.13 11.82
C THR A 57 15.84 -1.00 11.29
N ASP A 58 15.61 -0.02 10.42
CA ASP A 58 14.32 0.19 9.77
C ASP A 58 14.50 0.38 8.25
N ILE A 59 13.39 0.67 7.55
CA ILE A 59 13.37 0.88 6.10
C ILE A 59 14.33 2.00 5.69
N LEU A 60 14.39 3.10 6.44
CA LEU A 60 15.29 4.22 6.11
C LEU A 60 16.76 3.82 6.23
N THR A 61 17.11 3.02 7.24
CA THR A 61 18.46 2.43 7.34
C THR A 61 18.78 1.56 6.13
N GLN A 62 17.83 0.80 5.60
CA GLN A 62 18.03 -0.01 4.40
C GLN A 62 18.19 0.84 3.13
N ILE A 63 17.39 1.90 2.97
CA ILE A 63 17.53 2.86 1.85
C ILE A 63 18.92 3.48 1.85
N LEU A 64 19.41 3.93 3.01
CA LEU A 64 20.74 4.55 3.15
C LEU A 64 21.88 3.55 2.88
N LYS A 65 21.73 2.29 3.28
CA LYS A 65 22.72 1.24 3.00
C LYS A 65 22.75 0.84 1.53
N GLY A 66 21.59 0.77 0.88
CA GLY A 66 21.48 0.46 -0.55
C GLY A 66 22.19 1.49 -1.42
N ASP A 67 22.00 2.77 -1.13
CA ASP A 67 22.65 3.87 -1.85
C ASP A 67 24.19 3.91 -1.64
N ALA A 68 24.67 3.53 -0.45
CA ALA A 68 26.11 3.44 -0.17
C ALA A 68 26.85 2.37 -1.00
N LEU A 69 26.12 1.48 -1.68
CA LEU A 69 26.67 0.48 -2.61
C LEU A 69 26.76 1.00 -4.05
N GLU A 70 26.16 2.16 -4.36
CA GLU A 70 26.24 2.79 -5.68
C GLU A 70 27.53 3.62 -5.81
N GLU A 71 28.16 3.60 -6.99
CA GLU A 71 29.41 4.35 -7.26
C GLU A 71 29.24 5.86 -7.13
N THR A 72 28.00 6.35 -7.30
CA THR A 72 27.64 7.76 -7.14
C THR A 72 26.57 7.88 -6.06
N ARG A 73 26.97 8.47 -4.93
CA ARG A 73 26.03 8.84 -3.87
C ARG A 73 25.14 9.99 -4.34
N ASP A 74 23.90 9.70 -4.69
CA ASP A 74 22.92 10.70 -5.13
C ASP A 74 21.84 10.89 -4.06
N ASP A 75 21.87 12.03 -3.37
CA ASP A 75 20.86 12.39 -2.38
C ASP A 75 19.44 12.43 -2.96
N GLU A 76 19.29 12.64 -4.28
CA GLU A 76 18.00 12.60 -4.95
C GLU A 76 17.46 11.17 -5.07
N ASN A 77 18.31 10.15 -5.27
CA ASN A 77 17.90 8.74 -5.29
C ASN A 77 17.40 8.27 -3.92
N ILE A 78 18.10 8.67 -2.84
CA ILE A 78 17.67 8.38 -1.47
C ILE A 78 16.31 9.03 -1.20
N LEU A 79 16.14 10.28 -1.63
CA LEU A 79 14.91 11.02 -1.42
C LEU A 79 13.74 10.45 -2.24
N ASP A 80 13.99 9.99 -3.46
CA ASP A 80 12.99 9.34 -4.31
C ASP A 80 12.55 7.99 -3.73
N ASN A 81 13.49 7.20 -3.21
CA ASN A 81 13.19 5.97 -2.48
C ASN A 81 12.39 6.26 -1.21
N PHE A 82 12.80 7.26 -0.41
CA PHE A 82 12.06 7.68 0.77
C PHE A 82 10.61 8.03 0.45
N ILE A 83 10.38 8.85 -0.58
CA ILE A 83 9.05 9.27 -1.01
C ILE A 83 8.22 8.07 -1.49
N THR A 84 8.85 7.16 -2.23
CA THR A 84 8.21 5.94 -2.72
C THR A 84 7.67 5.12 -1.56
N PHE A 85 8.50 4.82 -0.55
CA PHE A 85 8.05 4.06 0.63
C PHE A 85 7.04 4.83 1.47
N PHE A 86 7.22 6.14 1.64
CA PHE A 86 6.32 6.97 2.43
C PHE A 86 4.90 7.00 1.86
N VAL A 87 4.76 7.25 0.56
CA VAL A 87 3.46 7.31 -0.11
C VAL A 87 2.85 5.92 -0.21
N ALA A 88 3.61 4.94 -0.70
CA ALA A 88 3.10 3.59 -0.92
C ALA A 88 2.66 2.90 0.38
N GLY A 89 3.39 3.11 1.48
CA GLY A 89 3.12 2.49 2.77
C GLY A 89 1.89 3.03 3.50
N HIS A 90 1.50 4.27 3.25
CA HIS A 90 0.41 4.91 4.00
C HIS A 90 -0.88 5.02 3.20
N GLU A 91 -0.83 5.47 1.94
CA GLU A 91 -2.04 5.78 1.17
C GLU A 91 -2.86 4.52 0.86
N THR A 92 -2.19 3.42 0.51
CA THR A 92 -2.86 2.16 0.17
C THR A 92 -3.55 1.54 1.38
N THR A 93 -2.85 1.49 2.52
CA THR A 93 -3.36 0.98 3.80
C THR A 93 -4.51 1.83 4.34
N ALA A 94 -4.38 3.16 4.32
CA ALA A 94 -5.44 4.07 4.77
C ALA A 94 -6.71 3.92 3.92
N ASN A 95 -6.55 3.79 2.60
CA ASN A 95 -7.66 3.47 1.71
C ASN A 95 -8.22 2.07 2.01
N GLN A 96 -7.41 1.07 2.34
CA GLN A 96 -7.92 -0.24 2.70
C GLN A 96 -8.83 -0.18 3.93
N LEU A 97 -8.32 0.37 5.03
CA LEU A 97 -9.06 0.52 6.28
C LEU A 97 -10.34 1.33 6.11
N SER A 98 -10.30 2.41 5.32
CA SER A 98 -11.49 3.23 5.05
C SER A 98 -12.63 2.42 4.43
N PHE A 99 -12.30 1.55 3.47
CA PHE A 99 -13.31 0.67 2.85
C PHE A 99 -13.76 -0.45 3.78
N THR A 100 -12.87 -1.00 4.60
CA THR A 100 -13.25 -2.01 5.60
C THR A 100 -14.26 -1.44 6.58
N VAL A 101 -13.99 -0.27 7.17
CA VAL A 101 -14.90 0.39 8.12
C VAL A 101 -16.24 0.71 7.45
N MET A 102 -16.21 1.18 6.20
CA MET A 102 -17.43 1.41 5.42
C MET A 102 -18.21 0.11 5.17
N ALA A 103 -17.54 -0.99 4.83
CA ALA A 103 -18.21 -2.27 4.61
C ALA A 103 -18.82 -2.80 5.91
N LEU A 104 -18.09 -2.74 7.02
CA LEU A 104 -18.59 -3.14 8.34
C LEU A 104 -19.83 -2.35 8.77
N SER A 105 -19.88 -1.04 8.50
CA SER A 105 -21.05 -0.23 8.86
C SER A 105 -22.31 -0.56 8.07
N GLN A 106 -22.17 -1.21 6.90
CA GLN A 106 -23.27 -1.67 6.06
C GLN A 106 -23.69 -3.12 6.34
N HIS A 107 -22.90 -3.86 7.12
CA HIS A 107 -23.10 -5.27 7.42
C HIS A 107 -23.02 -5.55 8.94
N PRO A 108 -24.04 -5.16 9.73
CA PRO A 108 -24.06 -5.32 11.18
C PRO A 108 -23.82 -6.77 11.63
N GLU A 109 -24.34 -7.75 10.89
CA GLU A 109 -24.17 -9.18 11.17
C GLU A 109 -22.71 -9.64 11.07
N ILE A 110 -21.93 -9.02 10.16
CA ILE A 110 -20.50 -9.29 10.03
C ILE A 110 -19.75 -8.56 11.14
N MET A 111 -20.14 -7.32 11.45
CA MET A 111 -19.53 -6.54 12.54
C MET A 111 -19.67 -7.25 13.89
N GLU A 112 -20.85 -7.73 14.26
CA GLU A 112 -21.09 -8.48 15.50
C GLU A 112 -20.18 -9.72 15.59
N ARG A 113 -20.01 -10.44 14.47
CA ARG A 113 -19.15 -11.61 14.43
C ARG A 113 -17.65 -11.29 14.51
N VAL A 114 -17.21 -10.19 13.91
CA VAL A 114 -15.84 -9.68 14.06
C VAL A 114 -15.58 -9.26 15.51
N GLN A 115 -16.52 -8.55 16.14
CA GLN A 115 -16.40 -8.14 17.54
C GLN A 115 -16.31 -9.36 18.47
N ALA A 116 -17.17 -10.36 18.28
CA ALA A 116 -17.10 -11.59 19.05
C ALA A 116 -15.75 -12.31 18.91
N GLU A 117 -15.18 -12.38 17.70
CA GLU A 117 -13.84 -12.96 17.49
C GLU A 117 -12.76 -12.13 18.21
N VAL A 118 -12.82 -10.80 18.12
CA VAL A 118 -11.88 -9.91 18.79
C VAL A 118 -11.96 -10.07 20.32
N ASP A 119 -13.18 -10.12 20.87
CA ASP A 119 -13.41 -10.31 22.31
C ASP A 119 -12.93 -11.69 22.78
N GLU A 120 -13.10 -12.74 21.98
CA GLU A 120 -12.60 -14.09 22.28
C GLU A 120 -11.07 -14.17 22.26
N VAL A 121 -10.44 -13.60 21.23
CA VAL A 121 -9.00 -13.74 20.97
C VAL A 121 -8.18 -12.77 21.81
N LEU A 122 -8.60 -11.50 21.87
CA LEU A 122 -7.86 -10.41 22.51
C LEU A 122 -8.43 -10.07 23.88
N GLY A 123 -9.74 -10.24 24.10
CA GLY A 123 -10.42 -9.84 25.33
C GLY A 123 -10.08 -8.39 25.69
N SER A 124 -9.58 -8.19 26.92
CA SER A 124 -9.18 -6.87 27.41
C SER A 124 -7.67 -6.59 27.31
N LYS A 125 -6.92 -7.34 26.49
CA LYS A 125 -5.48 -7.09 26.28
C LYS A 125 -5.26 -5.69 25.74
N ARG A 126 -4.31 -4.96 26.33
CA ARG A 126 -3.90 -3.63 25.85
C ARG A 126 -2.89 -3.73 24.71
N ASP A 127 -1.94 -4.65 24.83
CA ASP A 127 -0.88 -4.87 23.86
C ASP A 127 -1.17 -6.13 23.06
N ILE A 128 -1.11 -6.01 21.72
CA ILE A 128 -1.40 -7.10 20.79
C ILE A 128 -0.08 -7.71 20.35
N GLU A 129 0.07 -9.02 20.59
CA GLU A 129 1.25 -9.78 20.17
C GLU A 129 1.09 -10.30 18.73
N TYR A 130 2.20 -10.65 18.09
CA TYR A 130 2.18 -11.12 16.70
C TYR A 130 1.37 -12.42 16.56
N GLU A 131 1.46 -13.30 17.55
CA GLU A 131 0.75 -14.58 17.61
C GLU A 131 -0.78 -14.40 17.69
N ASP A 132 -1.24 -13.28 18.23
CA ASP A 132 -2.67 -12.99 18.33
C ASP A 132 -3.26 -12.61 16.97
N LEU A 133 -2.49 -11.97 16.09
CA LEU A 133 -2.92 -11.64 14.73
C LEU A 133 -3.29 -12.90 13.92
N GLY A 134 -2.56 -14.00 14.11
CA GLY A 134 -2.83 -15.28 13.44
C GLY A 134 -4.13 -15.96 13.89
N LYS A 135 -4.71 -15.54 15.02
CA LYS A 135 -5.95 -16.10 15.58
C LYS A 135 -7.21 -15.36 15.07
N LEU A 136 -7.07 -14.12 14.62
CA LEU A 136 -8.15 -13.28 14.06
C LEU A 136 -8.52 -13.70 12.62
N LYS A 137 -9.00 -14.94 12.47
CA LYS A 137 -9.20 -15.61 11.18
C LYS A 137 -10.39 -15.02 10.41
N TYR A 138 -11.49 -14.73 11.09
CA TYR A 138 -12.69 -14.19 10.49
C TYR A 138 -12.49 -12.74 10.04
N LEU A 139 -11.86 -11.91 10.86
CA LEU A 139 -11.44 -10.56 10.48
C LEU A 139 -10.53 -10.59 9.25
N SER A 140 -9.53 -11.48 9.22
CA SER A 140 -8.64 -11.66 8.07
C SER A 140 -9.38 -12.07 6.80
N GLN A 141 -10.36 -12.97 6.90
CA GLN A 141 -11.19 -13.37 5.76
C GLN A 141 -12.08 -12.24 5.26
N MET A 142 -12.64 -11.43 6.17
CA MET A 142 -13.46 -10.29 5.80
C MET A 142 -12.63 -9.22 5.08
N GLU A 143 -11.46 -8.88 5.62
CA GLU A 143 -10.49 -7.98 4.98
C GLU A 143 -10.12 -8.48 3.58
N ALA A 144 -9.80 -9.77 3.42
CA ALA A 144 -9.50 -10.35 2.12
C ALA A 144 -10.68 -10.21 1.13
N LYS A 145 -11.93 -10.37 1.58
CA LYS A 145 -13.11 -10.14 0.73
C LYS A 145 -13.23 -8.69 0.29
N VAL A 146 -12.98 -7.73 1.19
CA VAL A 146 -12.99 -6.30 0.85
C VAL A 146 -11.91 -5.97 -0.17
N VAL A 147 -10.69 -6.49 0.01
CA VAL A 147 -9.60 -6.34 -0.98
C VAL A 147 -10.03 -6.88 -2.35
N MET A 148 -10.58 -8.10 -2.39
CA MET A 148 -11.01 -8.74 -3.64
C MET A 148 -12.15 -7.97 -4.31
N ALA A 149 -13.13 -7.48 -3.55
CA ALA A 149 -14.20 -6.66 -4.08
C ALA A 149 -13.67 -5.37 -4.73
N LYS A 150 -12.71 -4.70 -4.07
CA LYS A 150 -12.06 -3.48 -4.60
C LYS A 150 -11.23 -3.77 -5.85
N LEU A 151 -10.52 -4.91 -5.87
CA LEU A 151 -9.73 -5.34 -7.03
C LEU A 151 -10.65 -5.57 -8.25
N LEU A 152 -11.73 -6.33 -8.06
CA LEU A 152 -12.67 -6.67 -9.13
C LEU A 152 -13.42 -5.45 -9.67
N GLN A 153 -13.70 -4.44 -8.83
CA GLN A 153 -14.32 -3.19 -9.28
C GLN A 153 -13.36 -2.31 -10.09
N ARG A 154 -12.05 -2.38 -9.82
CA ARG A 154 -11.07 -1.46 -10.39
C ARG A 154 -10.39 -2.01 -11.64
N PHE A 155 -10.34 -3.33 -11.82
CA PHE A 155 -9.63 -3.98 -12.91
C PHE A 155 -10.55 -4.82 -13.78
N GLU A 156 -10.65 -4.45 -15.05
CA GLU A 156 -11.15 -5.35 -16.09
C GLU A 156 -10.01 -6.27 -16.53
N PHE A 157 -10.12 -7.55 -16.19
CA PHE A 157 -9.17 -8.55 -16.66
C PHE A 157 -9.49 -8.92 -18.10
N GLN A 158 -8.57 -8.60 -19.01
CA GLN A 158 -8.63 -9.04 -20.40
C GLN A 158 -7.52 -10.05 -20.67
N LEU A 159 -7.87 -11.14 -21.36
CA LEU A 159 -6.88 -12.07 -21.88
C LEU A 159 -6.04 -11.36 -22.95
N VAL A 160 -4.74 -11.64 -22.94
CA VAL A 160 -3.85 -11.19 -24.02
C VAL A 160 -4.31 -11.86 -25.33
N PRO A 161 -4.28 -11.16 -26.49
CA PRO A 161 -4.65 -11.77 -27.76
C PRO A 161 -3.91 -13.09 -28.01
N GLY A 162 -4.66 -14.16 -28.31
CA GLY A 162 -4.13 -15.51 -28.51
C GLY A 162 -4.17 -16.43 -27.29
N GLN A 163 -4.53 -15.93 -26.09
CA GLN A 163 -4.84 -16.77 -24.94
C GLN A 163 -6.31 -17.21 -24.94
N SER A 164 -6.54 -18.49 -24.69
CA SER A 164 -7.86 -19.05 -24.40
C SER A 164 -8.01 -19.27 -22.89
N PHE A 165 -9.14 -18.88 -22.31
CA PHE A 165 -9.51 -19.24 -20.94
C PHE A 165 -10.40 -20.48 -20.94
N LYS A 166 -10.13 -21.41 -20.01
CA LYS A 166 -11.04 -22.52 -19.69
C LYS A 166 -11.35 -22.42 -18.21
N LEU A 167 -12.63 -22.33 -17.87
CA LEU A 167 -13.10 -22.41 -16.49
C LEU A 167 -12.78 -23.83 -15.99
N LEU A 168 -11.71 -23.97 -15.22
CA LEU A 168 -11.40 -25.22 -14.53
C LEU A 168 -12.28 -25.27 -13.28
N GLY A 169 -13.33 -26.08 -13.33
CA GLY A 169 -14.09 -26.47 -12.15
C GLY A 169 -13.24 -27.39 -11.28
N THR A 170 -12.22 -26.84 -10.62
CA THR A 170 -11.38 -27.62 -9.71
C THR A 170 -12.11 -27.72 -8.37
N ALA A 171 -12.86 -28.80 -8.18
CA ALA A 171 -13.24 -29.23 -6.84
C ALA A 171 -11.96 -29.74 -6.15
N ALA A 172 -11.46 -28.99 -5.17
CA ALA A 172 -10.34 -29.44 -4.34
C ALA A 172 -10.88 -30.48 -3.34
N LEU A 173 -10.84 -31.76 -3.72
CA LEU A 173 -11.05 -32.87 -2.78
C LEU A 173 -9.76 -33.04 -1.96
N ARG A 174 -9.80 -32.64 -0.68
CA ARG A 174 -8.77 -33.04 0.28
C ARG A 174 -9.12 -34.40 0.87
N PRO A 175 -8.16 -35.33 0.99
CA PRO A 175 -8.34 -36.54 1.79
C PRO A 175 -8.65 -36.15 3.24
N LEU A 176 -9.62 -36.83 3.86
CA LEU A 176 -9.93 -36.66 5.28
C LEU A 176 -8.75 -37.03 6.19
N ASP A 177 -7.87 -37.91 5.72
CA ASP A 177 -6.79 -38.51 6.52
C ASP A 177 -5.45 -37.75 6.44
N GLY A 178 -5.41 -36.60 5.76
CA GLY A 178 -4.18 -35.86 5.52
C GLY A 178 -3.22 -36.57 4.55
N VAL A 179 -2.15 -35.88 4.15
CA VAL A 179 -1.05 -36.48 3.37
C VAL A 179 0.12 -36.60 4.35
N MET A 180 0.67 -37.81 4.51
CA MET A 180 1.87 -38.07 5.33
C MET A 180 3.06 -37.23 4.87
#